data_AF-A0A951C967-F1
#
_entry.id   AF-A0A951C967-F1
#
_cell.length_a   1.000
_cell.length_b   1.000
_cell.length_c   1.000
_cell.angle_alpha   90.00
_cell.angle_beta   90.00
_cell.angle_gamma   90.00
#
_symmetry.space_group_name_H-M   'P 1'
#
loop_
_entity.id
_entity.type
_entity.pdbx_description
1 polymer ?
#
loop_
_entity_poly.entity_id
_entity_poly.type
_entity_poly.pdbx_seq_one_letter_code
_entity_poly.pdbx_strand_id
1 'polypeptide(L)'
;MSCARCLASRRLLSCVLLAWAACLAVASAAPVRLLYLKAGAIDPATTARPITGRHFIVQFSVLPGPEVESALRERGLRVLAHVPDFGLLVSGGVPADLGDFGVAWAGSLGASDKLSPSLATGPRNAFLVIMQPDVSVETGSQLLRSRGFLLLDVPGLVAGHFVALGPYRAIVELAASDEVAYIMPPSPAMLAGQPVIPCGGPITSAGPVAEYVTQGSGWPPDASGAVTLSYTFETLTPKLDPNAQQSEILRALSEWASYANVSFVAGSDPQGARTVDIKFASGAHGDGYPFDAAGTILGHTFYPVPLNTEPIAGDMHLNEQENWQIGADTDLFSVALHEAGHALGMAHTDDPNTVMYPYYHLVTGLSADDIAGVQSLYGARSSSSQPAPTPAPSPAPVPVPAPTPAPSPAPPPTPTPTPAPPPNPSPSPSGPDNTPPGLTITSPGSSIVSTSSKSITVSGTAWDNVGVTSVTWNTSNGSSGTATGTTNWSAVVPLLQGDNTVTIRAYDAAGNSSWRSLTVVVH
;
A
#
# COMPACT_ATOMS: atom_id res chain seq x y z
N MET A 1 95.03 30.22 0.76
CA MET A 1 94.20 31.45 0.70
C MET A 1 93.91 31.76 -0.77
N SER A 2 92.84 32.50 -1.06
CA SER A 2 92.27 32.73 -2.42
C SER A 2 91.67 31.49 -3.11
N CYS A 3 90.70 31.59 -4.03
CA CYS A 3 89.62 32.59 -4.21
C CYS A 3 88.55 32.05 -5.20
N ALA A 4 87.29 32.48 -5.05
CA ALA A 4 86.19 32.56 -6.05
C ALA A 4 85.79 31.35 -6.93
N ARG A 5 84.46 31.13 -7.03
CA ARG A 5 83.64 31.43 -8.24
C ARG A 5 82.14 31.19 -8.02
N CYS A 6 81.30 31.92 -8.74
CA CYS A 6 79.84 31.76 -8.77
C CYS A 6 79.39 31.02 -10.04
N LEU A 7 78.27 30.29 -10.02
CA LEU A 7 77.06 30.52 -10.87
C LEU A 7 76.05 29.34 -10.89
N ALA A 8 74.82 29.66 -10.45
CA ALA A 8 73.51 29.31 -11.01
C ALA A 8 73.17 27.90 -11.60
N SER A 9 72.11 27.31 -11.00
CA SER A 9 70.89 26.79 -11.66
C SER A 9 70.90 25.46 -12.44
N ARG A 10 70.16 24.46 -11.92
CA ARG A 10 68.90 23.93 -12.53
C ARG A 10 68.19 22.85 -11.67
N ARG A 11 66.94 23.17 -11.28
CA ARG A 11 65.68 22.41 -11.50
C ARG A 11 65.79 21.03 -12.20
N LEU A 12 65.03 19.98 -11.89
CA LEU A 12 63.98 19.68 -10.87
C LEU A 12 64.34 18.30 -10.23
N LEU A 13 63.57 17.58 -9.40
CA LEU A 13 62.20 17.59 -8.82
C LEU A 13 62.34 16.98 -7.38
N SER A 14 61.38 16.70 -6.49
CA SER A 14 59.92 16.48 -6.53
C SER A 14 59.22 16.94 -5.22
N CYS A 15 57.97 16.53 -5.02
CA CYS A 15 57.06 16.97 -3.97
C CYS A 15 57.02 16.09 -2.69
N VAL A 16 56.73 16.73 -1.56
CA VAL A 16 56.26 16.13 -0.30
C VAL A 16 54.73 16.07 -0.29
N LEU A 17 54.14 15.06 0.35
CA LEU A 17 52.76 15.10 0.86
C LEU A 17 52.69 14.49 2.26
N LEU A 18 51.84 15.06 3.12
CA LEU A 18 51.67 14.64 4.52
C LEU A 18 50.57 13.57 4.65
N ALA A 19 50.68 12.76 5.70
CA ALA A 19 49.58 11.89 6.12
C ALA A 19 48.42 12.72 6.71
N TRP A 20 47.20 12.43 6.25
CA TRP A 20 45.96 12.73 6.95
C TRP A 20 45.25 11.41 7.20
N ALA A 21 44.89 11.13 8.46
CA ALA A 21 44.17 9.91 8.82
C ALA A 21 42.68 10.11 8.52
N ALA A 22 42.19 9.49 7.45
CA ALA A 22 40.76 9.45 7.16
C ALA A 22 40.07 8.49 8.15
N CYS A 23 39.19 9.02 9.00
CA CYS A 23 38.30 8.20 9.82
C CYS A 23 37.19 7.67 8.91
N LEU A 24 37.33 6.45 8.38
CA LEU A 24 36.21 5.79 7.71
C LEU A 24 35.15 5.43 8.75
N ALA A 25 34.10 6.24 8.82
CA ALA A 25 32.82 5.77 9.31
C ALA A 25 32.36 4.66 8.38
N VAL A 26 32.39 3.41 8.85
CA VAL A 26 31.68 2.32 8.19
C VAL A 26 30.20 2.66 8.31
N ALA A 27 29.55 2.99 7.19
CA ALA A 27 28.11 3.10 7.16
C ALA A 27 27.54 1.74 7.56
N SER A 28 26.79 1.69 8.68
CA SER A 28 26.00 0.51 8.99
C SER A 28 25.02 0.32 7.84
N ALA A 29 24.97 -0.87 7.25
CA ALA A 29 23.80 -1.26 6.49
C ALA A 29 22.58 -1.12 7.42
N ALA A 30 21.46 -0.63 6.90
CA ALA A 30 20.21 -0.63 7.64
C ALA A 30 19.84 -2.09 7.99
N PRO A 31 19.34 -2.37 9.21
CA PRO A 31 18.93 -3.72 9.56
C PRO A 31 17.78 -4.15 8.65
N VAL A 32 17.88 -5.35 8.09
CA VAL A 32 16.83 -5.88 7.21
C VAL A 32 15.53 -6.05 8.00
N ARG A 33 14.43 -5.51 7.46
CA ARG A 33 13.13 -5.49 8.12
C ARG A 33 12.53 -6.91 8.17
N LEU A 34 11.84 -7.25 9.26
CA LEU A 34 11.11 -8.52 9.34
C LEU A 34 10.01 -8.57 8.27
N LEU A 35 9.84 -9.71 7.61
CA LEU A 35 8.72 -9.92 6.69
C LEU A 35 7.55 -10.53 7.47
N TYR A 36 6.50 -9.75 7.71
CA TYR A 36 5.32 -10.20 8.44
C TYR A 36 4.31 -10.90 7.51
N LEU A 37 4.06 -12.17 7.80
CA LEU A 37 3.10 -13.04 7.11
C LEU A 37 2.02 -13.48 8.10
N LYS A 38 0.84 -13.86 7.60
CA LYS A 38 -0.27 -14.39 8.42
C LYS A 38 0.16 -15.60 9.28
N ALA A 39 1.07 -16.42 8.75
CA ALA A 39 1.65 -17.58 9.45
C ALA A 39 2.74 -17.24 10.50
N GLY A 40 3.22 -15.99 10.54
CA GLY A 40 4.33 -15.54 11.40
C GLY A 40 5.33 -14.64 10.67
N ALA A 41 6.40 -14.24 11.35
CA ALA A 41 7.46 -13.41 10.75
C ALA A 41 8.63 -14.25 10.24
N ILE A 42 9.18 -13.88 9.08
CA ILE A 42 10.53 -14.30 8.66
C ILE A 42 11.51 -13.20 9.10
N ASP A 43 12.62 -13.60 9.76
CA ASP A 43 13.76 -12.73 10.04
C ASP A 43 14.84 -12.91 8.97
N PRO A 44 15.02 -11.96 8.04
CA PRO A 44 16.00 -12.07 6.96
C PRO A 44 17.45 -12.11 7.43
N ALA A 45 17.76 -11.54 8.60
CA ALA A 45 19.12 -11.48 9.14
C ALA A 45 19.58 -12.81 9.76
N THR A 46 18.65 -13.69 10.14
CA THR A 46 18.96 -15.03 10.69
C THR A 46 18.43 -16.20 9.85
N THR A 47 17.47 -15.97 8.95
CA THR A 47 16.76 -17.02 8.20
C THR A 47 17.26 -17.13 6.75
N ALA A 48 18.23 -18.01 6.53
CA ALA A 48 18.62 -18.42 5.18
C ALA A 48 17.54 -19.32 4.54
N ARG A 49 16.76 -18.78 3.59
CA ARG A 49 15.82 -19.54 2.75
C ARG A 49 16.42 -19.70 1.34
N PRO A 50 16.97 -20.86 0.95
CA PRO A 50 17.42 -21.06 -0.42
C PRO A 50 16.24 -20.93 -1.39
N ILE A 51 16.48 -20.38 -2.59
CA ILE A 51 15.46 -20.35 -3.64
C ILE A 51 15.36 -21.74 -4.26
N THR A 52 14.23 -22.42 -4.08
CA THR A 52 14.04 -23.84 -4.44
C THR A 52 13.13 -24.07 -5.65
N GLY A 53 12.49 -23.01 -6.17
CA GLY A 53 11.57 -23.07 -7.30
C GLY A 53 11.66 -21.81 -8.15
N ARG A 54 10.61 -21.49 -8.91
CA ARG A 54 10.53 -20.24 -9.67
C ARG A 54 10.08 -19.07 -8.81
N HIS A 55 9.39 -19.34 -7.70
CA HIS A 55 8.77 -18.34 -6.85
C HIS A 55 9.60 -18.03 -5.62
N PHE A 56 9.93 -16.75 -5.45
CA PHE A 56 10.67 -16.25 -4.30
C PHE A 56 10.33 -14.79 -4.03
N ILE A 57 10.55 -14.35 -2.79
CA ILE A 57 10.49 -12.96 -2.41
C ILE A 57 11.89 -12.36 -2.61
N VAL A 58 11.96 -11.15 -3.16
CA VAL A 58 13.14 -10.28 -3.10
C VAL A 58 12.77 -9.08 -2.25
N GLN A 59 13.55 -8.83 -1.19
CA GLN A 59 13.36 -7.72 -0.28
C GLN A 59 14.48 -6.71 -0.45
N PHE A 60 14.12 -5.43 -0.49
CA PHE A 60 15.04 -4.32 -0.74
C PHE A 60 15.33 -3.56 0.56
N SER A 61 16.49 -2.93 0.64
CA SER A 61 16.87 -2.09 1.79
C SER A 61 16.00 -0.84 1.92
N VAL A 62 15.34 -0.45 0.83
CA VAL A 62 14.50 0.74 0.67
C VAL A 62 13.32 0.39 -0.25
N LEU A 63 12.19 1.09 -0.14
CA LEU A 63 10.97 0.84 -0.93
C LEU A 63 11.28 0.76 -2.44
N PRO A 64 11.09 -0.38 -3.13
CA PRO A 64 11.35 -0.46 -4.57
C PRO A 64 10.47 0.55 -5.34
N GLY A 65 11.02 1.10 -6.42
CA GLY A 65 10.32 1.98 -7.35
C GLY A 65 10.37 1.45 -8.79
N PRO A 66 9.81 2.19 -9.76
CA PRO A 66 9.66 1.72 -11.15
C PRO A 66 10.98 1.35 -11.82
N GLU A 67 12.09 1.97 -11.41
CA GLU A 67 13.45 1.60 -11.82
C GLU A 67 13.87 0.18 -11.38
N VAL A 68 13.52 -0.23 -10.15
CA VAL A 68 13.87 -1.55 -9.61
C VAL A 68 13.09 -2.63 -10.34
N GLU A 69 11.79 -2.45 -10.51
CA GLU A 69 10.96 -3.39 -11.26
C GLU A 69 11.42 -3.54 -12.71
N SER A 70 11.85 -2.45 -13.35
CA SER A 70 12.34 -2.49 -14.73
C SER A 70 13.65 -3.28 -14.82
N ALA A 71 14.57 -3.10 -13.87
CA ALA A 71 15.81 -3.86 -13.81
C ALA A 71 15.63 -5.34 -13.40
N LEU A 72 14.54 -5.68 -12.69
CA LEU A 72 14.09 -7.05 -12.47
C LEU A 72 13.54 -7.67 -13.78
N ARG A 73 12.69 -6.94 -14.52
CA ARG A 73 12.14 -7.36 -15.82
C ARG A 73 13.26 -7.60 -16.85
N GLU A 74 14.28 -6.74 -16.90
CA GLU A 74 15.48 -6.92 -17.73
C GLU A 74 16.30 -8.18 -17.37
N ARG A 75 16.27 -8.60 -16.10
CA ARG A 75 16.89 -9.86 -15.63
C ARG A 75 16.01 -11.10 -15.83
N GLY A 76 14.84 -10.95 -16.47
CA GLY A 76 13.90 -12.05 -16.71
C GLY A 76 13.05 -12.44 -15.49
N LEU A 77 12.93 -11.55 -14.49
CA LEU A 77 12.03 -11.72 -13.35
C LEU A 77 10.73 -10.93 -13.58
N ARG A 78 9.58 -11.60 -13.43
CA ARG A 78 8.27 -10.98 -13.40
C ARG A 78 7.90 -10.68 -11.94
N VAL A 79 7.53 -9.44 -11.62
CA VAL A 79 6.86 -9.11 -10.35
C VAL A 79 5.43 -9.64 -10.42
N LEU A 80 5.00 -10.36 -9.39
CA LEU A 80 3.66 -10.96 -9.29
C LEU A 80 2.77 -10.27 -8.25
N ALA A 81 3.34 -9.87 -7.11
CA ALA A 81 2.61 -9.23 -6.03
C ALA A 81 3.56 -8.41 -5.12
N HIS A 82 3.00 -7.42 -4.44
CA HIS A 82 3.67 -6.70 -3.36
C HIS A 82 3.68 -7.50 -2.05
N VAL A 83 4.77 -7.37 -1.29
CA VAL A 83 4.90 -7.85 0.09
C VAL A 83 5.35 -6.68 0.97
N PRO A 84 4.78 -6.47 2.16
CA PRO A 84 5.21 -5.43 3.10
C PRO A 84 6.71 -5.44 3.43
N ASP A 85 7.18 -4.39 4.11
CA ASP A 85 8.59 -4.23 4.50
C ASP A 85 9.56 -4.32 3.30
N PHE A 86 9.16 -3.68 2.19
CA PHE A 86 9.90 -3.54 0.93
C PHE A 86 10.16 -4.86 0.18
N GLY A 87 9.26 -5.84 0.31
CA GLY A 87 9.28 -7.08 -0.45
C GLY A 87 8.54 -7.02 -1.80
N LEU A 88 9.03 -7.80 -2.76
CA LEU A 88 8.31 -8.14 -3.99
C LEU A 88 8.31 -9.66 -4.16
N LEU A 89 7.14 -10.26 -4.40
CA LEU A 89 7.03 -11.63 -4.91
C LEU A 89 7.37 -11.61 -6.40
N VAL A 90 8.36 -12.40 -6.80
CA VAL A 90 8.78 -12.54 -8.20
C VAL A 90 8.69 -13.99 -8.68
N SER A 91 8.54 -14.16 -9.99
CA SER A 91 8.77 -15.44 -10.67
C SER A 91 9.78 -15.31 -11.81
N GLY A 92 10.60 -16.36 -11.98
CA GLY A 92 11.55 -16.46 -13.09
C GLY A 92 12.69 -17.44 -12.81
N GLY A 93 13.81 -17.27 -13.52
CA GLY A 93 15.07 -17.94 -13.18
C GLY A 93 15.89 -17.08 -12.25
N VAL A 94 16.52 -17.66 -11.23
CA VAL A 94 17.38 -16.94 -10.27
C VAL A 94 18.55 -16.27 -11.03
N PRO A 95 18.68 -14.93 -11.01
CA PRO A 95 19.78 -14.25 -11.69
C PRO A 95 21.13 -14.57 -11.04
N ALA A 96 22.20 -14.45 -11.81
CA ALA A 96 23.56 -14.67 -11.31
C ALA A 96 24.01 -13.59 -10.29
N ASP A 97 23.38 -12.41 -10.32
CA ASP A 97 23.55 -11.36 -9.31
C ASP A 97 22.23 -10.56 -9.13
N LEU A 98 21.98 -10.15 -7.90
CA LEU A 98 20.85 -9.33 -7.44
C LEU A 98 21.31 -8.11 -6.62
N GLY A 99 22.59 -8.00 -6.25
CA GLY A 99 23.09 -7.03 -5.28
C GLY A 99 22.99 -5.56 -5.70
N ASP A 100 23.03 -5.28 -7.01
CA ASP A 100 23.05 -3.93 -7.59
C ASP A 100 21.88 -3.01 -7.13
N PHE A 101 20.76 -3.59 -6.68
CA PHE A 101 19.53 -2.85 -6.33
C PHE A 101 19.37 -2.56 -4.83
N GLY A 102 20.42 -2.80 -4.04
CA GLY A 102 20.30 -2.76 -2.58
C GLY A 102 19.36 -3.85 -2.05
N VAL A 103 19.32 -5.00 -2.72
CA VAL A 103 18.63 -6.21 -2.23
C VAL A 103 19.20 -6.56 -0.86
N ALA A 104 18.34 -6.56 0.15
CA ALA A 104 18.68 -6.87 1.52
C ALA A 104 18.58 -8.39 1.78
N TRP A 105 17.65 -9.07 1.11
CA TRP A 105 17.45 -10.51 1.21
C TRP A 105 16.66 -11.04 0.00
N ALA A 106 16.82 -12.33 -0.31
CA ALA A 106 15.96 -13.05 -1.25
C ALA A 106 15.81 -14.52 -0.83
N GLY A 107 14.62 -15.10 -1.01
CA GLY A 107 14.35 -16.49 -0.63
C GLY A 107 12.94 -16.97 -0.91
N SER A 108 12.77 -18.29 -1.02
CA SER A 108 11.45 -18.92 -1.20
C SER A 108 10.70 -19.09 0.14
N LEU A 109 9.38 -18.90 0.11
CA LEU A 109 8.49 -19.24 1.22
C LEU A 109 8.46 -20.77 1.45
N GLY A 110 8.55 -21.17 2.72
CA GLY A 110 8.36 -22.56 3.14
C GLY A 110 6.89 -22.94 3.26
N ALA A 111 6.61 -24.24 3.38
CA ALA A 111 5.24 -24.76 3.47
C ALA A 111 4.44 -24.21 4.66
N SER A 112 5.10 -23.98 5.81
CA SER A 112 4.50 -23.32 6.98
C SER A 112 4.00 -21.91 6.66
N ASP A 113 4.77 -21.19 5.86
CA ASP A 113 4.62 -19.75 5.64
C ASP A 113 3.45 -19.46 4.66
N LYS A 114 2.96 -20.51 3.99
CA LYS A 114 1.84 -20.52 3.03
C LYS A 114 0.56 -21.13 3.60
N LEU A 115 0.50 -21.43 4.91
CA LEU A 115 -0.65 -22.04 5.58
C LEU A 115 -1.28 -21.09 6.58
N SER A 116 -2.57 -20.83 6.44
CA SER A 116 -3.36 -20.07 7.41
C SER A 116 -3.34 -20.70 8.81
N PRO A 117 -3.03 -19.94 9.88
CA PRO A 117 -3.18 -20.40 11.26
C PRO A 117 -4.60 -20.86 11.59
N SER A 118 -5.62 -20.24 10.99
CA SER A 118 -7.03 -20.56 11.19
C SER A 118 -7.41 -21.98 10.75
N LEU A 119 -6.62 -22.61 9.88
CA LEU A 119 -6.78 -24.02 9.54
C LEU A 119 -6.44 -24.98 10.70
N ALA A 120 -5.73 -24.53 11.73
CA ALA A 120 -5.50 -25.32 12.93
C ALA A 120 -6.79 -25.56 13.74
N THR A 121 -7.73 -24.61 13.73
CA THR A 121 -9.01 -24.66 14.46
C THR A 121 -10.21 -24.96 13.55
N GLY A 122 -10.14 -24.61 12.26
CA GLY A 122 -11.21 -24.78 11.27
C GLY A 122 -11.42 -26.21 10.72
N PRO A 123 -12.24 -26.35 9.65
CA PRO A 123 -12.55 -27.63 9.02
C PRO A 123 -11.29 -28.35 8.49
N ARG A 124 -11.03 -29.56 8.97
CA ARG A 124 -9.81 -30.33 8.64
C ARG A 124 -9.93 -31.20 7.39
N ASN A 125 -10.87 -30.88 6.51
CA ASN A 125 -11.20 -31.66 5.32
C ASN A 125 -11.51 -30.84 4.05
N ALA A 126 -11.47 -29.50 4.13
CA ALA A 126 -11.83 -28.61 3.02
C ALA A 126 -11.03 -27.30 3.11
N PHE A 127 -10.49 -26.84 1.98
CA PHE A 127 -9.52 -25.75 1.92
C PHE A 127 -9.81 -24.84 0.70
N LEU A 128 -9.68 -23.53 0.87
CA LEU A 128 -9.47 -22.62 -0.26
C LEU A 128 -7.97 -22.60 -0.55
N VAL A 129 -7.58 -23.10 -1.73
CA VAL A 129 -6.19 -23.14 -2.21
C VAL A 129 -6.02 -22.08 -3.28
N ILE A 130 -5.01 -21.24 -3.12
CA ILE A 130 -4.70 -20.11 -4.00
C ILE A 130 -3.36 -20.38 -4.66
N MET A 131 -3.35 -20.46 -5.99
CA MET A 131 -2.13 -20.64 -6.80
C MET A 131 -1.41 -19.30 -7.03
N GLN A 132 -0.15 -19.36 -7.48
CA GLN A 132 0.61 -18.16 -7.83
C GLN A 132 0.00 -17.44 -9.06
N PRO A 133 0.08 -16.09 -9.17
CA PRO A 133 -0.47 -15.31 -10.30
C PRO A 133 0.10 -15.55 -11.72
N ASP A 134 0.92 -16.58 -11.92
CA ASP A 134 1.34 -17.06 -13.25
C ASP A 134 1.03 -18.56 -13.51
N VAL A 135 0.43 -19.26 -12.54
CA VAL A 135 0.06 -20.66 -12.63
C VAL A 135 -1.31 -20.80 -13.29
N SER A 136 -1.38 -21.59 -14.37
CA SER A 136 -2.64 -21.79 -15.09
C SER A 136 -3.65 -22.61 -14.27
N VAL A 137 -4.95 -22.36 -14.50
CA VAL A 137 -6.06 -23.13 -13.90
C VAL A 137 -5.91 -24.64 -14.16
N GLU A 138 -5.47 -25.00 -15.36
CA GLU A 138 -5.20 -26.40 -15.71
C GLU A 138 -4.09 -26.99 -14.81
N THR A 139 -2.94 -26.31 -14.71
CA THR A 139 -1.80 -26.70 -13.87
C THR A 139 -2.20 -26.85 -12.39
N GLY A 140 -2.89 -25.85 -11.82
CA GLY A 140 -3.33 -25.88 -10.42
C GLY A 140 -4.33 -27.01 -10.15
N SER A 141 -5.28 -27.23 -11.06
CA SER A 141 -6.27 -28.31 -10.90
C SER A 141 -5.63 -29.70 -11.05
N GLN A 142 -4.66 -29.87 -11.94
CA GLN A 142 -3.91 -31.12 -12.10
C GLN A 142 -3.05 -31.41 -10.86
N LEU A 143 -2.36 -30.40 -10.31
CA LEU A 143 -1.59 -30.52 -9.07
C LEU A 143 -2.48 -31.03 -7.92
N LEU A 144 -3.61 -30.37 -7.67
CA LEU A 144 -4.54 -30.74 -6.60
C LEU A 144 -5.09 -32.17 -6.77
N ARG A 145 -5.52 -32.53 -7.98
CA ARG A 145 -6.00 -33.88 -8.30
C ARG A 145 -4.91 -34.94 -8.13
N SER A 146 -3.66 -34.64 -8.51
CA SER A 146 -2.51 -35.55 -8.34
C SER A 146 -2.18 -35.82 -6.87
N ARG A 147 -2.42 -34.84 -5.98
CA ARG A 147 -2.32 -34.98 -4.51
C ARG A 147 -3.57 -35.62 -3.86
N GLY A 148 -4.54 -36.05 -4.65
CA GLY A 148 -5.73 -36.78 -4.19
C GLY A 148 -6.85 -35.90 -3.64
N PHE A 149 -6.85 -34.59 -3.91
CA PHE A 149 -7.96 -33.72 -3.56
C PHE A 149 -9.09 -33.82 -4.59
N LEU A 150 -10.34 -33.87 -4.11
CA LEU A 150 -11.53 -33.62 -4.92
C LEU A 150 -11.74 -32.11 -5.01
N LEU A 151 -11.96 -31.59 -6.21
CA LEU A 151 -12.31 -30.18 -6.41
C LEU A 151 -13.82 -30.03 -6.39
N LEU A 152 -14.32 -29.10 -5.56
CA LEU A 152 -15.71 -28.66 -5.58
C LEU A 152 -15.87 -27.58 -6.66
N ASP A 153 -16.94 -27.69 -7.45
CA ASP A 153 -17.32 -26.66 -8.40
C ASP A 153 -18.07 -25.54 -7.68
N VAL A 154 -17.57 -24.30 -7.82
CA VAL A 154 -18.04 -23.11 -7.10
C VAL A 154 -17.99 -21.92 -8.07
N PRO A 155 -19.14 -21.45 -8.60
CA PRO A 155 -19.16 -20.35 -9.55
C PRO A 155 -18.57 -19.06 -8.98
N GLY A 156 -17.81 -18.33 -9.79
CA GLY A 156 -17.22 -17.04 -9.42
C GLY A 156 -15.93 -17.10 -8.59
N LEU A 157 -15.28 -18.27 -8.45
CA LEU A 157 -13.88 -18.31 -7.99
C LEU A 157 -12.96 -17.58 -8.99
N VAL A 158 -12.06 -16.73 -8.47
CA VAL A 158 -10.91 -16.17 -9.20
C VAL A 158 -10.14 -17.28 -9.92
N ALA A 159 -9.68 -17.03 -11.14
CA ALA A 159 -8.88 -17.98 -11.90
C ALA A 159 -7.59 -18.35 -11.14
N GLY A 160 -7.45 -19.63 -10.76
CA GLY A 160 -6.33 -20.13 -9.95
C GLY A 160 -6.66 -20.34 -8.47
N HIS A 161 -7.87 -19.97 -8.02
CA HIS A 161 -8.40 -20.32 -6.71
C HIS A 161 -9.24 -21.61 -6.81
N PHE A 162 -9.14 -22.49 -5.82
CA PHE A 162 -9.82 -23.80 -5.82
C PHE A 162 -10.35 -24.16 -4.44
N VAL A 163 -11.58 -24.69 -4.37
CA VAL A 163 -12.11 -25.31 -3.15
C VAL A 163 -11.78 -26.80 -3.18
N ALA A 164 -10.75 -27.19 -2.42
CA ALA A 164 -10.16 -28.51 -2.42
C ALA A 164 -10.59 -29.32 -1.19
N LEU A 165 -11.24 -30.46 -1.43
CA LEU A 165 -11.70 -31.40 -0.41
C LEU A 165 -10.71 -32.57 -0.29
N GLY A 166 -10.14 -32.78 0.90
CA GLY A 166 -9.10 -33.77 1.13
C GLY A 166 -8.59 -33.77 2.58
N PRO A 167 -7.72 -34.71 3.00
CA PRO A 167 -7.32 -34.82 4.39
C PRO A 167 -6.26 -33.77 4.78
N TYR A 168 -6.43 -33.08 5.91
CA TYR A 168 -5.51 -32.06 6.44
C TYR A 168 -4.01 -32.41 6.32
N ARG A 169 -3.62 -33.67 6.57
CA ARG A 169 -2.22 -34.11 6.47
C ARG A 169 -1.55 -33.84 5.10
N ALA A 170 -2.34 -33.73 4.02
CA ALA A 170 -1.83 -33.49 2.67
C ALA A 170 -1.59 -32.00 2.37
N ILE A 171 -2.12 -31.06 3.17
CA ILE A 171 -1.98 -29.62 2.86
C ILE A 171 -0.55 -29.12 3.06
N VAL A 172 0.23 -29.74 3.93
CA VAL A 172 1.65 -29.38 4.15
C VAL A 172 2.50 -29.76 2.94
N GLU A 173 2.24 -30.92 2.33
CA GLU A 173 2.91 -31.31 1.08
C GLU A 173 2.45 -30.49 -0.14
N LEU A 174 1.20 -30.00 -0.10
CA LEU A 174 0.64 -29.12 -1.13
C LEU A 174 1.19 -27.70 -1.03
N ALA A 175 1.26 -27.13 0.18
CA ALA A 175 1.90 -25.83 0.43
C ALA A 175 3.40 -25.85 0.10
N ALA A 176 4.07 -27.01 0.19
CA ALA A 176 5.45 -27.18 -0.25
C ALA A 176 5.66 -27.09 -1.77
N SER A 177 4.59 -27.08 -2.59
CA SER A 177 4.69 -26.87 -4.03
C SER A 177 5.02 -25.40 -4.35
N ASP A 178 5.78 -25.17 -5.43
CA ASP A 178 6.14 -23.81 -5.89
C ASP A 178 4.90 -23.05 -6.39
N GLU A 179 3.98 -23.79 -7.00
CA GLU A 179 2.76 -23.32 -7.67
C GLU A 179 1.68 -22.79 -6.70
N VAL A 180 1.75 -23.16 -5.41
CA VAL A 180 0.80 -22.72 -4.39
C VAL A 180 1.31 -21.43 -3.75
N ALA A 181 0.48 -20.39 -3.76
CA ALA A 181 0.75 -19.14 -3.04
C ALA A 181 0.28 -19.23 -1.59
N TYR A 182 -0.96 -19.69 -1.35
CA TYR A 182 -1.56 -19.74 -0.01
C TYR A 182 -2.64 -20.81 0.13
N ILE A 183 -2.93 -21.22 1.36
CA ILE A 183 -4.07 -22.11 1.71
C ILE A 183 -4.76 -21.58 2.97
N MET A 184 -6.08 -21.38 2.88
CA MET A 184 -6.92 -20.76 3.90
C MET A 184 -8.28 -21.48 4.07
N PRO A 185 -9.08 -21.18 5.10
CA PRO A 185 -10.44 -21.69 5.22
C PRO A 185 -11.33 -21.23 4.05
N PRO A 186 -12.17 -22.10 3.45
CA PRO A 186 -13.21 -21.69 2.51
C PRO A 186 -14.46 -21.19 3.26
N SER A 187 -15.23 -20.30 2.64
CA SER A 187 -16.45 -19.77 3.26
C SER A 187 -17.61 -20.78 3.30
N PRO A 188 -18.63 -20.58 4.16
CA PRO A 188 -19.81 -21.45 4.17
C PRO A 188 -20.54 -21.53 2.82
N ALA A 189 -20.54 -20.45 2.03
CA ALA A 189 -21.11 -20.42 0.68
C ALA A 189 -20.33 -21.32 -0.29
N MET A 190 -18.99 -21.24 -0.26
CA MET A 190 -18.10 -22.11 -1.04
C MET A 190 -18.33 -23.59 -0.70
N LEU A 191 -18.41 -23.93 0.59
CA LEU A 191 -18.66 -25.30 1.05
C LEU A 191 -20.04 -25.84 0.64
N ALA A 192 -21.01 -24.96 0.43
CA ALA A 192 -22.34 -25.29 -0.07
C ALA A 192 -22.46 -25.25 -1.61
N GLY A 193 -21.34 -25.06 -2.35
CA GLY A 193 -21.34 -24.98 -3.81
C GLY A 193 -22.11 -23.78 -4.37
N GLN A 194 -22.33 -22.74 -3.57
CA GLN A 194 -23.04 -21.54 -3.99
C GLN A 194 -22.11 -20.61 -4.78
N PRO A 195 -22.64 -19.78 -5.70
CA PRO A 195 -21.88 -18.71 -6.32
C PRO A 195 -21.26 -17.79 -5.26
N VAL A 196 -20.04 -17.34 -5.51
CA VAL A 196 -19.33 -16.33 -4.73
C VAL A 196 -18.83 -15.23 -5.66
N ILE A 197 -18.57 -14.04 -5.13
CA ILE A 197 -17.98 -12.93 -5.91
C ILE A 197 -16.77 -12.42 -5.12
N PRO A 198 -15.56 -12.36 -5.71
CA PRO A 198 -14.38 -11.83 -5.05
C PRO A 198 -14.36 -10.30 -5.02
N CYS A 199 -13.68 -9.76 -4.01
CA CYS A 199 -13.16 -8.40 -4.06
C CYS A 199 -11.81 -8.42 -4.80
N GLY A 200 -11.41 -7.33 -5.44
CA GLY A 200 -10.15 -7.26 -6.21
C GLY A 200 -8.90 -7.31 -5.33
N GLY A 201 -9.07 -7.05 -4.02
CA GLY A 201 -7.98 -6.89 -3.08
C GLY A 201 -7.30 -5.52 -3.20
N PRO A 202 -6.29 -5.26 -2.36
CA PRO A 202 -5.58 -4.00 -2.38
C PRO A 202 -4.51 -3.96 -3.46
N ILE A 203 -4.42 -2.83 -4.15
CA ILE A 203 -3.46 -2.58 -5.22
C ILE A 203 -2.34 -1.63 -4.74
N THR A 204 -1.12 -1.90 -5.19
CA THR A 204 0.05 -1.02 -5.04
C THR A 204 0.65 -0.69 -6.41
N SER A 205 1.62 0.23 -6.46
CA SER A 205 2.38 0.52 -7.68
C SER A 205 3.03 -0.72 -8.31
N ALA A 206 3.38 -1.71 -7.48
CA ALA A 206 4.07 -2.94 -7.86
C ALA A 206 3.14 -4.13 -8.14
N GLY A 207 1.82 -3.91 -8.19
CA GLY A 207 0.80 -4.95 -8.38
C GLY A 207 -0.11 -5.17 -7.16
N PRO A 208 -0.95 -6.21 -7.19
CA PRO A 208 -1.80 -6.59 -6.05
C PRO A 208 -0.94 -7.02 -4.86
N VAL A 209 -1.51 -6.93 -3.66
CA VAL A 209 -0.86 -7.39 -2.43
C VAL A 209 -0.96 -8.92 -2.31
N ALA A 210 0.10 -9.57 -1.84
CA ALA A 210 0.12 -11.03 -1.72
C ALA A 210 -0.78 -11.53 -0.56
N GLU A 211 -1.62 -12.53 -0.83
CA GLU A 211 -2.66 -13.02 0.10
C GLU A 211 -2.14 -13.57 1.44
N TYR A 212 -0.84 -13.88 1.55
CA TYR A 212 -0.22 -14.40 2.78
C TYR A 212 0.25 -13.32 3.77
N VAL A 213 0.05 -12.02 3.50
CA VAL A 213 0.52 -10.91 4.37
C VAL A 213 -0.58 -10.46 5.35
N THR A 214 -0.20 -9.90 6.50
CA THR A 214 -1.17 -9.50 7.55
C THR A 214 -1.83 -8.14 7.29
N GLN A 215 -1.07 -7.15 6.86
CA GLN A 215 -1.52 -5.76 6.68
C GLN A 215 -0.49 -4.96 5.85
N GLY A 216 -0.93 -3.88 5.22
CA GLY A 216 -0.05 -2.88 4.61
C GLY A 216 0.40 -1.79 5.57
N SER A 217 0.98 -0.72 5.02
CA SER A 217 1.22 0.52 5.74
C SER A 217 -0.04 1.38 5.75
N GLY A 218 -0.45 1.86 6.93
CA GLY A 218 -1.49 2.88 7.06
C GLY A 218 -0.98 4.28 6.70
N TRP A 219 -1.91 5.19 6.41
CA TRP A 219 -1.63 6.61 6.21
C TRP A 219 -0.79 7.23 7.35
N PRO A 220 0.23 8.06 7.03
CA PRO A 220 1.02 8.74 8.05
C PRO A 220 0.15 9.72 8.87
N PRO A 221 0.26 9.71 10.21
CA PRO A 221 -0.46 10.66 11.06
C PRO A 221 0.06 12.08 10.91
N ASP A 222 -0.76 13.05 11.31
CA ASP A 222 -0.35 14.43 11.53
C ASP A 222 0.37 14.61 12.89
N ALA A 223 0.78 15.84 13.20
CA ALA A 223 1.49 16.18 14.43
C ALA A 223 0.68 15.98 15.74
N SER A 224 -0.61 15.62 15.66
CA SER A 224 -1.44 15.23 16.80
C SER A 224 -1.56 13.70 16.98
N GLY A 225 -1.01 12.91 16.05
CA GLY A 225 -1.17 11.46 16.01
C GLY A 225 -2.48 11.01 15.33
N ALA A 226 -3.19 11.91 14.64
CA ALA A 226 -4.45 11.63 13.97
C ALA A 226 -4.28 11.52 12.45
N VAL A 227 -5.22 10.84 11.79
CA VAL A 227 -5.29 10.77 10.33
C VAL A 227 -6.58 11.44 9.87
N THR A 228 -6.46 12.59 9.21
CA THR A 228 -7.57 13.16 8.45
C THR A 228 -7.39 12.85 6.96
N LEU A 229 -8.46 12.39 6.32
CA LEU A 229 -8.55 12.14 4.88
C LEU A 229 -9.74 12.93 4.31
N SER A 230 -9.57 13.49 3.11
CA SER A 230 -10.68 14.00 2.32
C SER A 230 -11.36 12.83 1.59
N TYR A 231 -12.64 12.95 1.26
CA TYR A 231 -13.31 12.07 0.29
C TYR A 231 -13.95 12.86 -0.85
N THR A 232 -13.97 12.30 -2.04
CA THR A 232 -14.70 12.83 -3.22
C THR A 232 -15.48 11.73 -3.93
N PHE A 233 -16.40 12.13 -4.81
CA PHE A 233 -17.18 11.21 -5.63
C PHE A 233 -17.06 11.65 -7.11
N GLU A 234 -16.11 11.10 -7.86
CA GLU A 234 -15.94 11.41 -9.30
C GLU A 234 -17.12 10.90 -10.15
N THR A 235 -17.66 9.71 -9.88
CA THR A 235 -18.81 9.15 -10.63
C THR A 235 -19.66 8.23 -9.76
N LEU A 236 -20.98 8.37 -9.83
CA LEU A 236 -21.97 7.53 -9.13
C LEU A 236 -22.71 6.61 -10.12
N THR A 237 -23.21 5.45 -9.65
CA THR A 237 -23.99 4.54 -10.50
C THR A 237 -25.37 5.14 -10.83
N PRO A 238 -25.88 4.99 -12.07
CA PRO A 238 -27.27 5.31 -12.39
C PRO A 238 -28.29 4.29 -11.82
N LYS A 239 -27.84 3.19 -11.20
CA LYS A 239 -28.69 2.07 -10.75
C LYS A 239 -29.39 2.32 -9.40
N LEU A 240 -28.90 3.26 -8.60
CA LEU A 240 -29.38 3.58 -7.24
C LEU A 240 -29.64 5.08 -7.08
N ASP A 241 -30.39 5.50 -6.06
CA ASP A 241 -30.52 6.93 -5.74
C ASP A 241 -29.16 7.54 -5.34
N PRO A 242 -28.73 8.67 -5.92
CA PRO A 242 -27.42 9.26 -5.62
C PRO A 242 -27.17 9.60 -4.14
N ASN A 243 -28.21 10.03 -3.42
CA ASN A 243 -28.09 10.37 -2.00
C ASN A 243 -28.00 9.10 -1.16
N ALA A 244 -28.73 8.04 -1.53
CA ALA A 244 -28.63 6.73 -0.89
C ALA A 244 -27.23 6.12 -1.09
N GLN A 245 -26.69 6.16 -2.32
CA GLN A 245 -25.31 5.71 -2.61
C GLN A 245 -24.28 6.41 -1.72
N GLN A 246 -24.30 7.75 -1.71
CA GLN A 246 -23.39 8.53 -0.89
C GLN A 246 -23.60 8.23 0.61
N SER A 247 -24.84 8.05 1.06
CA SER A 247 -25.13 7.72 2.46
C SER A 247 -24.55 6.38 2.90
N GLU A 248 -24.65 5.34 2.07
CA GLU A 248 -24.10 4.01 2.40
C GLU A 248 -22.57 3.98 2.35
N ILE A 249 -21.95 4.66 1.38
CA ILE A 249 -20.48 4.77 1.31
C ILE A 249 -19.95 5.61 2.49
N LEU A 250 -20.61 6.71 2.84
CA LEU A 250 -20.25 7.50 4.03
C LEU A 250 -20.51 6.74 5.34
N ARG A 251 -21.50 5.83 5.38
CA ARG A 251 -21.71 4.91 6.51
C ARG A 251 -20.54 3.94 6.65
N ALA A 252 -20.02 3.40 5.54
CA ALA A 252 -18.83 2.56 5.53
C ALA A 252 -17.58 3.30 6.05
N LEU A 253 -17.29 4.50 5.54
CA LEU A 253 -16.18 5.33 6.04
C LEU A 253 -16.35 5.69 7.53
N SER A 254 -17.58 5.97 7.97
CA SER A 254 -17.90 6.33 9.35
C SER A 254 -17.75 5.16 10.34
N GLU A 255 -18.04 3.93 9.91
CA GLU A 255 -17.91 2.72 10.74
C GLU A 255 -16.45 2.49 11.14
N TRP A 256 -15.52 2.48 10.17
CA TRP A 256 -14.07 2.44 10.44
C TRP A 256 -13.61 3.59 11.32
N ALA A 257 -14.04 4.82 11.01
CA ALA A 257 -13.71 6.00 11.79
C ALA A 257 -14.27 5.96 13.22
N SER A 258 -15.28 5.14 13.53
CA SER A 258 -15.83 5.05 14.89
C SER A 258 -14.90 4.33 15.87
N TYR A 259 -14.06 3.40 15.40
CA TYR A 259 -13.16 2.60 16.24
C TYR A 259 -11.69 3.05 16.21
N ALA A 260 -11.25 3.71 15.15
CA ALA A 260 -9.84 4.08 14.92
C ALA A 260 -9.61 5.61 14.95
N ASN A 261 -8.36 6.06 15.14
CA ASN A 261 -7.99 7.49 15.14
C ASN A 261 -7.92 8.13 13.73
N VAL A 262 -8.86 7.75 12.86
CA VAL A 262 -9.04 8.29 11.50
C VAL A 262 -10.32 9.12 11.42
N SER A 263 -10.36 10.12 10.55
CA SER A 263 -11.53 10.94 10.27
C SER A 263 -11.61 11.31 8.79
N PHE A 264 -12.82 11.21 8.23
CA PHE A 264 -13.13 11.52 6.84
C PHE A 264 -13.89 12.84 6.75
N VAL A 265 -13.51 13.70 5.80
CA VAL A 265 -14.14 15.02 5.57
C VAL A 265 -14.45 15.22 4.08
N ALA A 266 -15.50 15.96 3.75
CA ALA A 266 -15.84 16.23 2.35
C ALA A 266 -14.75 17.06 1.66
N GLY A 267 -14.14 16.50 0.62
CA GLY A 267 -13.22 17.19 -0.28
C GLY A 267 -13.94 17.92 -1.41
N SER A 268 -13.17 18.68 -2.20
CA SER A 268 -13.65 19.33 -3.43
C SER A 268 -12.68 19.17 -4.61
N ASP A 269 -11.64 18.37 -4.44
CA ASP A 269 -10.57 18.13 -5.43
C ASP A 269 -10.19 16.64 -5.35
N PRO A 270 -10.58 15.82 -6.36
CA PRO A 270 -10.24 14.39 -6.39
C PRO A 270 -8.75 14.12 -6.64
N GLN A 271 -7.96 15.16 -6.97
CA GLN A 271 -6.50 15.06 -7.09
C GLN A 271 -5.77 15.67 -5.87
N GLY A 272 -6.52 16.04 -4.83
CA GLY A 272 -5.98 16.60 -3.58
C GLY A 272 -5.14 15.59 -2.79
N ALA A 273 -4.11 16.09 -2.10
CA ALA A 273 -3.32 15.27 -1.18
C ALA A 273 -4.17 14.75 -0.02
N ARG A 274 -3.95 13.49 0.38
CA ARG A 274 -4.77 12.76 1.37
C ARG A 274 -6.27 12.70 1.02
N THR A 275 -6.64 12.68 -0.25
CA THR A 275 -8.01 12.39 -0.71
C THR A 275 -8.17 10.91 -1.01
N VAL A 276 -9.36 10.37 -0.72
CA VAL A 276 -9.89 9.11 -1.25
C VAL A 276 -10.96 9.48 -2.26
N ASP A 277 -10.66 9.38 -3.56
CA ASP A 277 -11.68 9.54 -4.60
C ASP A 277 -12.42 8.23 -4.83
N ILE A 278 -13.73 8.33 -5.03
CA ILE A 278 -14.64 7.19 -5.07
C ILE A 278 -15.43 7.24 -6.37
N LYS A 279 -15.35 6.17 -7.17
CA LYS A 279 -16.09 6.11 -8.44
C LYS A 279 -16.59 4.73 -8.84
N PHE A 280 -17.71 4.74 -9.56
CA PHE A 280 -18.22 3.59 -10.29
C PHE A 280 -17.65 3.60 -11.72
N ALA A 281 -17.03 2.50 -12.15
CA ALA A 281 -16.30 2.41 -13.42
C ALA A 281 -16.48 1.05 -14.14
N SER A 282 -16.10 0.94 -15.42
CA SER A 282 -16.23 -0.30 -16.20
C SER A 282 -15.13 -0.41 -17.25
N GLY A 283 -14.69 -1.63 -17.55
CA GLY A 283 -13.57 -1.86 -18.46
C GLY A 283 -12.29 -1.18 -17.98
N ALA A 284 -11.47 -0.70 -18.91
CA ALA A 284 -10.28 0.09 -18.61
C ALA A 284 -10.65 1.54 -18.24
N HIS A 285 -10.31 1.96 -17.03
CA HIS A 285 -10.76 3.22 -16.43
C HIS A 285 -9.63 4.11 -15.86
N GLY A 286 -8.43 4.00 -16.45
CA GLY A 286 -7.33 4.98 -16.29
C GLY A 286 -6.19 4.58 -15.35
N ASP A 287 -6.34 3.49 -14.59
CA ASP A 287 -5.41 3.03 -13.56
C ASP A 287 -4.50 1.85 -13.96
N GLY A 288 -4.90 1.11 -15.00
CA GLY A 288 -4.21 -0.10 -15.47
C GLY A 288 -4.86 -1.42 -15.01
N TYR A 289 -5.93 -1.36 -14.23
CA TYR A 289 -6.62 -2.52 -13.64
C TYR A 289 -8.07 -2.59 -14.15
N PRO A 290 -8.28 -3.02 -15.41
CA PRO A 290 -9.60 -3.00 -16.01
C PRO A 290 -10.57 -4.00 -15.35
N PHE A 291 -11.78 -3.55 -15.00
CA PHE A 291 -12.86 -4.46 -14.66
C PHE A 291 -13.24 -5.31 -15.88
N ASP A 292 -13.52 -6.59 -15.66
CA ASP A 292 -13.89 -7.51 -16.75
C ASP A 292 -15.31 -7.26 -17.26
N ALA A 293 -15.64 -7.79 -18.44
CA ALA A 293 -16.96 -7.60 -19.06
C ALA A 293 -18.06 -8.52 -18.48
N ALA A 294 -17.82 -9.18 -17.36
CA ALA A 294 -18.67 -10.22 -16.80
C ALA A 294 -19.14 -9.95 -15.35
N GLY A 295 -18.53 -8.98 -14.66
CA GLY A 295 -18.85 -8.69 -13.26
C GLY A 295 -18.25 -9.72 -12.30
N THR A 296 -16.99 -10.13 -12.54
CA THR A 296 -16.32 -11.10 -11.66
C THR A 296 -15.57 -10.48 -10.50
N ILE A 297 -15.43 -9.14 -10.44
CA ILE A 297 -14.77 -8.40 -9.36
C ILE A 297 -15.66 -7.21 -9.00
N LEU A 298 -16.02 -7.08 -7.72
CA LEU A 298 -16.93 -6.03 -7.23
C LEU A 298 -16.32 -4.63 -7.19
N GLY A 299 -15.02 -4.56 -6.96
CA GLY A 299 -14.26 -3.32 -6.83
C GLY A 299 -12.79 -3.62 -6.52
N HIS A 300 -11.99 -2.56 -6.47
CA HIS A 300 -10.62 -2.59 -5.96
C HIS A 300 -10.23 -1.21 -5.42
N THR A 301 -9.24 -1.20 -4.54
CA THR A 301 -8.78 0.01 -3.86
C THR A 301 -7.27 0.06 -3.77
N PHE A 302 -6.74 1.27 -3.91
CA PHE A 302 -5.31 1.53 -3.86
C PHE A 302 -4.85 1.76 -2.42
N TYR A 303 -3.81 1.05 -1.99
CA TYR A 303 -3.21 1.23 -0.67
C TYR A 303 -2.69 2.65 -0.41
N PRO A 304 -2.57 3.06 0.88
CA PRO A 304 -2.02 4.35 1.28
C PRO A 304 -0.61 4.65 0.77
N VAL A 305 -0.22 5.92 0.91
CA VAL A 305 1.17 6.34 0.76
C VAL A 305 2.07 5.64 1.80
N PRO A 306 3.29 5.20 1.44
CA PRO A 306 3.98 5.41 0.18
C PRO A 306 3.81 4.27 -0.85
N LEU A 307 2.97 3.26 -0.59
CA LEU A 307 2.81 2.07 -1.45
C LEU A 307 2.05 2.38 -2.75
N ASN A 308 1.27 3.45 -2.75
CA ASN A 308 0.93 4.21 -3.95
C ASN A 308 1.38 5.67 -3.82
N THR A 309 1.36 6.36 -4.95
CA THR A 309 1.64 7.80 -5.05
C THR A 309 0.35 8.58 -5.19
N GLU A 310 0.17 9.65 -4.42
CA GLU A 310 -0.94 10.60 -4.64
C GLU A 310 -0.91 11.12 -6.10
N PRO A 311 -2.08 11.31 -6.75
CA PRO A 311 -3.42 11.28 -6.14
C PRO A 311 -3.94 9.89 -5.80
N ILE A 312 -3.66 8.85 -6.60
CA ILE A 312 -4.37 7.54 -6.54
C ILE A 312 -4.23 6.74 -5.23
N ALA A 313 -3.44 7.19 -4.25
CA ALA A 313 -3.27 6.47 -3.00
C ALA A 313 -4.54 6.61 -2.14
N GLY A 314 -5.23 5.49 -1.88
CA GLY A 314 -6.52 5.44 -1.16
C GLY A 314 -7.76 5.37 -2.04
N ASP A 315 -7.65 5.64 -3.35
CA ASP A 315 -8.81 5.70 -4.26
C ASP A 315 -9.56 4.37 -4.36
N MET A 316 -10.89 4.45 -4.40
CA MET A 316 -11.83 3.33 -4.39
C MET A 316 -12.58 3.25 -5.72
N HIS A 317 -12.33 2.20 -6.49
CA HIS A 317 -13.03 1.93 -7.74
C HIS A 317 -14.04 0.79 -7.53
N LEU A 318 -15.31 1.07 -7.80
CA LEU A 318 -16.42 0.11 -7.73
C LEU A 318 -16.84 -0.27 -9.15
N ASN A 319 -17.12 -1.55 -9.40
CA ASN A 319 -17.47 -2.01 -10.75
C ASN A 319 -18.93 -1.64 -11.09
N GLU A 320 -19.12 -0.69 -12.01
CA GLU A 320 -20.42 -0.24 -12.52
C GLU A 320 -21.18 -1.37 -13.25
N GLN A 321 -20.60 -2.53 -13.51
CA GLN A 321 -21.36 -3.65 -14.09
C GLN A 321 -22.24 -4.37 -13.07
N GLU A 322 -21.88 -4.35 -11.79
CA GLU A 322 -22.61 -5.06 -10.73
C GLU A 322 -24.04 -4.59 -10.54
N ASN A 323 -24.93 -5.49 -10.13
CA ASN A 323 -26.31 -5.17 -9.80
C ASN A 323 -26.41 -4.63 -8.35
N TRP A 324 -25.80 -3.45 -8.14
CA TRP A 324 -25.72 -2.75 -6.86
C TRP A 324 -27.08 -2.61 -6.17
N GLN A 325 -27.13 -3.03 -4.91
CA GLN A 325 -28.30 -2.93 -4.04
C GLN A 325 -27.90 -2.34 -2.68
N ILE A 326 -28.90 -2.15 -1.81
CA ILE A 326 -28.72 -1.68 -0.42
C ILE A 326 -29.46 -2.64 0.50
N GLY A 327 -28.72 -3.32 1.38
CA GLY A 327 -29.23 -4.32 2.33
C GLY A 327 -29.63 -5.68 1.72
N ALA A 328 -29.26 -5.96 0.47
CA ALA A 328 -29.56 -7.21 -0.24
C ALA A 328 -28.51 -7.52 -1.32
N ASP A 329 -28.44 -8.79 -1.74
CA ASP A 329 -27.53 -9.34 -2.74
C ASP A 329 -26.13 -8.71 -2.73
N THR A 330 -25.72 -7.98 -3.77
CA THR A 330 -24.51 -7.16 -3.82
C THR A 330 -24.75 -5.80 -3.15
N ASP A 331 -24.59 -5.75 -1.82
CA ASP A 331 -24.83 -4.57 -1.01
C ASP A 331 -23.69 -3.56 -1.09
N LEU A 332 -24.02 -2.33 -1.46
CA LEU A 332 -23.06 -1.24 -1.63
C LEU A 332 -22.31 -0.90 -0.34
N PHE A 333 -22.97 -0.94 0.84
CA PHE A 333 -22.28 -0.70 2.11
C PHE A 333 -21.25 -1.79 2.39
N SER A 334 -21.62 -3.06 2.21
CA SER A 334 -20.75 -4.21 2.49
C SER A 334 -19.47 -4.18 1.65
N VAL A 335 -19.57 -3.85 0.35
CA VAL A 335 -18.38 -3.67 -0.50
C VAL A 335 -17.62 -2.40 -0.14
N ALA A 336 -18.29 -1.25 0.02
CA ALA A 336 -17.61 0.00 0.38
C ALA A 336 -16.90 -0.09 1.75
N LEU A 337 -17.37 -0.93 2.68
CA LEU A 337 -16.72 -1.19 3.96
C LEU A 337 -15.45 -2.04 3.79
N HIS A 338 -15.48 -3.08 2.95
CA HIS A 338 -14.29 -3.87 2.58
C HIS A 338 -13.23 -2.99 1.91
N GLU A 339 -13.63 -2.28 0.85
CA GLU A 339 -12.76 -1.39 0.09
C GLU A 339 -12.22 -0.23 0.95
N ALA A 340 -13.01 0.33 1.86
CA ALA A 340 -12.53 1.33 2.83
C ALA A 340 -11.46 0.78 3.78
N GLY A 341 -11.45 -0.53 4.07
CA GLY A 341 -10.37 -1.18 4.79
C GLY A 341 -9.05 -1.14 4.00
N HIS A 342 -9.10 -1.40 2.70
CA HIS A 342 -7.94 -1.26 1.81
C HIS A 342 -7.46 0.20 1.68
N ALA A 343 -8.39 1.17 1.61
CA ALA A 343 -8.05 2.61 1.63
C ALA A 343 -7.35 3.03 2.95
N LEU A 344 -7.51 2.22 4.00
CA LEU A 344 -6.85 2.35 5.31
C LEU A 344 -5.63 1.41 5.48
N GLY A 345 -5.24 0.65 4.46
CA GLY A 345 -4.05 -0.21 4.49
C GLY A 345 -4.27 -1.63 5.05
N MET A 346 -5.52 -2.07 5.25
CA MET A 346 -5.85 -3.44 5.68
C MET A 346 -5.63 -4.44 4.52
N ALA A 347 -5.00 -5.58 4.81
CA ALA A 347 -4.94 -6.70 3.86
C ALA A 347 -6.19 -7.59 3.99
N HIS A 348 -6.32 -8.57 3.10
CA HIS A 348 -7.32 -9.63 3.23
C HIS A 348 -7.08 -10.50 4.47
N THR A 349 -8.15 -11.03 5.06
CA THR A 349 -8.13 -11.88 6.27
C THR A 349 -8.59 -13.31 6.01
N ASP A 350 -8.22 -14.24 6.90
CA ASP A 350 -8.46 -15.68 6.72
C ASP A 350 -9.78 -16.21 7.26
N ASP A 351 -10.50 -15.41 8.05
CA ASP A 351 -11.77 -15.80 8.65
C ASP A 351 -12.93 -15.41 7.70
N PRO A 352 -13.77 -16.35 7.21
CA PRO A 352 -14.87 -16.06 6.31
C PRO A 352 -16.07 -15.31 6.94
N ASN A 353 -15.90 -14.73 8.12
CA ASN A 353 -16.91 -13.93 8.84
C ASN A 353 -16.44 -12.49 9.14
N THR A 354 -15.27 -12.08 8.68
CA THR A 354 -14.72 -10.72 8.82
C THR A 354 -14.97 -9.91 7.55
N VAL A 355 -15.02 -8.58 7.68
CA VAL A 355 -15.26 -7.70 6.53
C VAL A 355 -14.14 -7.84 5.49
N MET A 356 -12.89 -8.00 5.93
CA MET A 356 -11.73 -8.12 5.03
C MET A 356 -11.52 -9.52 4.40
N TYR A 357 -12.47 -10.46 4.45
CA TYR A 357 -12.33 -11.74 3.75
C TYR A 357 -12.40 -11.57 2.22
N PRO A 358 -11.53 -12.22 1.40
CA PRO A 358 -11.39 -11.95 -0.05
C PRO A 358 -12.60 -12.26 -0.94
N TYR A 359 -13.70 -12.77 -0.38
CA TYR A 359 -14.93 -13.00 -1.11
C TYR A 359 -16.13 -12.42 -0.38
N TYR A 360 -16.99 -11.79 -1.16
CA TYR A 360 -18.15 -11.09 -0.69
C TYR A 360 -19.11 -11.95 0.14
N HIS A 361 -19.56 -11.35 1.24
CA HIS A 361 -20.79 -11.70 1.93
C HIS A 361 -21.42 -10.42 2.50
N LEU A 362 -22.73 -10.47 2.76
CA LEU A 362 -23.47 -9.34 3.34
C LEU A 362 -23.03 -9.12 4.79
N VAL A 363 -22.54 -7.91 5.11
CA VAL A 363 -22.12 -7.50 6.45
C VAL A 363 -22.95 -6.31 6.95
N THR A 364 -22.92 -6.02 8.25
CA THR A 364 -23.69 -4.92 8.86
C THR A 364 -22.86 -3.93 9.68
N GLY A 365 -21.59 -4.25 9.91
CA GLY A 365 -20.61 -3.50 10.68
C GLY A 365 -19.31 -4.31 10.78
N LEU A 366 -18.31 -3.78 11.49
CA LEU A 366 -16.99 -4.43 11.58
C LEU A 366 -16.96 -5.58 12.61
N SER A 367 -16.17 -6.61 12.34
CA SER A 367 -15.88 -7.66 13.33
C SER A 367 -14.82 -7.20 14.34
N ALA A 368 -14.62 -7.99 15.40
CA ALA A 368 -13.55 -7.74 16.37
C ALA A 368 -12.13 -7.84 15.76
N ASP A 369 -11.95 -8.62 14.70
CA ASP A 369 -10.66 -8.78 14.02
C ASP A 369 -10.38 -7.57 13.10
N ASP A 370 -11.38 -7.14 12.33
CA ASP A 370 -11.31 -5.92 11.51
C ASP A 370 -10.98 -4.69 12.39
N ILE A 371 -11.66 -4.57 13.54
CA ILE A 371 -11.41 -3.52 14.55
C ILE A 371 -9.99 -3.60 15.11
N ALA A 372 -9.50 -4.79 15.45
CA ALA A 372 -8.14 -4.96 15.98
C ALA A 372 -7.07 -4.60 14.95
N GLY A 373 -7.26 -4.99 13.69
CA GLY A 373 -6.35 -4.66 12.58
C GLY A 373 -6.26 -3.16 12.33
N VAL A 374 -7.39 -2.45 12.20
CA VAL A 374 -7.37 -0.99 11.96
C VAL A 374 -6.82 -0.23 13.17
N GLN A 375 -7.07 -0.71 14.39
CA GLN A 375 -6.48 -0.14 15.60
C GLN A 375 -4.97 -0.40 15.73
N SER A 376 -4.42 -1.42 15.07
CA SER A 376 -2.96 -1.61 14.98
C SER A 376 -2.28 -0.56 14.09
N LEU A 377 -2.99 -0.05 13.09
CA LEU A 377 -2.49 0.96 12.14
C LEU A 377 -2.64 2.40 12.67
N TYR A 378 -3.74 2.70 13.36
CA TYR A 378 -4.10 4.08 13.75
C TYR A 378 -4.31 4.30 15.25
N GLY A 379 -4.27 3.25 16.07
CA GLY A 379 -4.70 3.30 17.46
C GLY A 379 -6.23 3.38 17.62
N ALA A 380 -6.71 3.07 18.82
CA ALA A 380 -8.12 3.18 19.18
C ALA A 380 -8.59 4.64 19.27
N ARG A 381 -9.82 4.91 18.81
CA ARG A 381 -10.40 6.27 18.86
C ARG A 381 -10.55 6.75 20.31
N SER A 382 -10.08 7.97 20.57
CA SER A 382 -10.26 8.62 21.87
C SER A 382 -11.72 9.00 22.11
N SER A 383 -12.30 8.55 23.23
CA SER A 383 -13.72 8.72 23.57
C SER A 383 -14.17 10.18 23.78
N SER A 384 -13.26 11.15 23.71
CA SER A 384 -13.55 12.59 23.74
C SER A 384 -13.90 13.20 22.37
N SER A 385 -13.79 12.44 21.26
CA SER A 385 -14.06 12.91 19.89
C SER A 385 -15.14 12.11 19.16
N GLN A 386 -15.99 11.40 19.90
CA GLN A 386 -17.13 10.65 19.37
C GLN A 386 -18.40 11.54 19.35
N PRO A 387 -18.98 11.84 18.17
CA PRO A 387 -20.38 12.23 18.09
C PRO A 387 -21.23 11.08 18.61
N ALA A 388 -22.25 11.36 19.43
CA ALA A 388 -23.09 10.31 20.00
C ALA A 388 -23.68 9.42 18.88
N PRO A 389 -23.70 8.08 19.04
CA PRO A 389 -24.11 7.16 17.98
C PRO A 389 -25.52 7.49 17.50
N THR A 390 -25.66 7.66 16.19
CA THR A 390 -26.94 7.99 15.54
C THR A 390 -27.97 6.92 15.90
N PRO A 391 -29.11 7.29 16.52
CA PRO A 391 -30.16 6.33 16.82
C PRO A 391 -30.68 5.66 15.54
N ALA A 392 -31.00 4.37 15.62
CA ALA A 392 -31.66 3.65 14.53
C ALA A 392 -32.92 4.41 14.06
N PRO A 393 -33.22 4.42 12.74
CA PRO A 393 -34.21 5.33 12.16
C PRO A 393 -35.60 5.14 12.78
N SER A 394 -36.03 6.12 13.56
CA SER A 394 -37.38 6.19 14.11
C SER A 394 -38.41 6.33 12.97
N PRO A 395 -39.58 5.68 13.04
CA PRO A 395 -40.65 5.89 12.08
C PRO A 395 -41.06 7.38 12.02
N ALA A 396 -41.39 7.85 10.82
CA ALA A 396 -41.52 9.27 10.51
C ALA A 396 -42.63 9.98 11.33
N PRO A 397 -42.34 11.13 11.95
CA PRO A 397 -43.34 11.89 12.70
C PRO A 397 -44.31 12.65 11.78
N VAL A 398 -45.58 12.70 12.19
CA VAL A 398 -46.63 13.48 11.52
C VAL A 398 -46.34 14.99 11.67
N PRO A 399 -46.45 15.81 10.60
CA PRO A 399 -46.12 17.24 10.68
C PRO A 399 -47.10 18.04 11.56
N VAL A 400 -46.54 18.87 12.44
CA VAL A 400 -47.27 19.79 13.33
C VAL A 400 -47.08 21.23 12.85
N PRO A 401 -48.10 22.12 12.89
CA PRO A 401 -47.97 23.50 12.40
C PRO A 401 -46.95 24.35 13.15
N ALA A 402 -46.30 25.28 12.43
CA ALA A 402 -45.23 26.13 12.96
C ALA A 402 -45.75 27.27 13.88
N PRO A 403 -45.11 27.53 15.04
CA PRO A 403 -45.39 28.68 15.90
C PRO A 403 -44.67 29.97 15.43
N THR A 404 -45.11 31.10 15.98
CA THR A 404 -44.74 32.47 15.58
C THR A 404 -43.36 32.92 16.13
N PRO A 405 -42.60 33.82 15.45
CA PRO A 405 -41.27 34.26 15.90
C PRO A 405 -41.27 35.05 17.23
N ALA A 406 -40.21 34.86 18.01
CA ALA A 406 -39.88 35.58 19.24
C ALA A 406 -38.71 36.57 19.04
N PRO A 407 -38.53 37.62 19.88
CA PRO A 407 -37.64 38.75 19.59
C PRO A 407 -36.15 38.51 19.88
N SER A 408 -35.31 39.42 19.35
CA SER A 408 -33.84 39.37 19.39
C SER A 408 -33.23 39.40 20.80
N PRO A 409 -32.15 38.65 21.06
CA PRO A 409 -31.32 38.78 22.27
C PRO A 409 -30.40 40.02 22.23
N ALA A 410 -29.78 40.30 23.38
CA ALA A 410 -28.87 41.43 23.64
C ALA A 410 -27.38 41.07 23.43
N PRO A 411 -26.46 42.05 23.27
CA PRO A 411 -25.04 41.79 22.96
C PRO A 411 -24.22 41.21 24.13
N PRO A 412 -23.08 40.53 23.83
CA PRO A 412 -22.30 39.78 24.83
C PRO A 412 -21.30 40.62 25.64
N PRO A 413 -20.86 40.14 26.81
CA PRO A 413 -19.79 40.75 27.61
C PRO A 413 -18.37 40.48 27.04
N THR A 414 -17.42 41.31 27.47
CA THR A 414 -16.01 41.33 27.00
C THR A 414 -15.17 40.17 27.57
N PRO A 415 -14.23 39.58 26.80
CA PRO A 415 -13.36 38.49 27.28
C PRO A 415 -12.32 38.92 28.32
N THR A 416 -11.90 37.97 29.16
CA THR A 416 -10.82 38.08 30.16
C THR A 416 -9.59 37.32 29.65
N PRO A 417 -8.35 37.80 29.86
CA PRO A 417 -7.15 37.17 29.29
C PRO A 417 -6.79 35.82 29.93
N THR A 418 -6.46 34.85 29.07
CA THR A 418 -6.03 33.49 29.44
C THR A 418 -4.56 33.45 29.91
N PRO A 419 -4.19 32.65 30.93
CA PRO A 419 -2.79 32.39 31.28
C PRO A 419 -1.99 31.69 30.16
N ALA A 420 -0.67 31.87 30.16
CA ALA A 420 0.22 31.22 29.19
C ALA A 420 0.37 29.70 29.44
N PRO A 421 0.58 28.88 28.39
CA PRO A 421 0.78 27.44 28.52
C PRO A 421 2.16 27.09 29.15
N PRO A 422 2.27 25.92 29.81
CA PRO A 422 3.56 25.43 30.33
C PRO A 422 4.52 25.00 29.18
N PRO A 423 5.83 24.93 29.44
CA PRO A 423 6.80 24.49 28.44
C PRO A 423 6.61 23.00 28.07
N ASN A 424 6.75 22.71 26.78
CA ASN A 424 6.65 21.37 26.20
C ASN A 424 7.73 20.43 26.78
N PRO A 425 7.41 19.18 27.19
CA PRO A 425 8.44 18.20 27.56
C PRO A 425 9.40 17.91 26.39
N SER A 426 10.67 17.72 26.72
CA SER A 426 11.69 17.27 25.78
C SER A 426 11.38 15.82 25.33
N PRO A 427 11.60 15.46 24.05
CA PRO A 427 11.34 14.10 23.56
C PRO A 427 12.17 13.07 24.34
N SER A 428 11.52 11.96 24.69
CA SER A 428 12.20 10.75 25.19
C SER A 428 13.03 10.11 24.05
N PRO A 429 14.04 9.28 24.34
CA PRO A 429 14.76 8.55 23.30
C PRO A 429 13.78 7.69 22.48
N SER A 430 13.74 7.91 21.17
CA SER A 430 12.89 7.14 20.26
C SER A 430 13.38 5.69 20.15
N GLY A 431 12.45 4.79 19.81
CA GLY A 431 12.81 3.50 19.23
C GLY A 431 13.43 3.66 17.84
N PRO A 432 13.75 2.55 17.14
CA PRO A 432 14.12 2.61 15.73
C PRO A 432 12.99 3.23 14.92
N ASP A 433 13.33 4.19 14.05
CA ASP A 433 12.34 4.86 13.21
C ASP A 433 11.90 3.97 12.04
N ASN A 434 10.59 3.93 11.80
CA ASN A 434 9.95 3.05 10.82
C ASN A 434 9.00 3.81 9.89
N THR A 435 8.87 5.12 10.06
CA THR A 435 7.99 5.94 9.23
C THR A 435 8.74 6.38 7.97
N PRO A 436 8.21 6.13 6.75
CA PRO A 436 8.80 6.69 5.54
C PRO A 436 8.51 8.19 5.42
N PRO A 437 9.45 9.00 4.91
CA PRO A 437 9.25 10.43 4.72
C PRO A 437 8.12 10.69 3.72
N GLY A 438 7.32 11.72 3.95
CA GLY A 438 6.36 12.23 2.96
C GLY A 438 7.07 13.01 1.85
N LEU A 439 6.55 12.92 0.62
CA LEU A 439 7.13 13.51 -0.58
C LEU A 439 6.03 13.93 -1.56
N THR A 440 6.07 15.18 -2.03
CA THR A 440 5.23 15.67 -3.12
C THR A 440 6.07 16.32 -4.21
N ILE A 441 5.61 16.24 -5.47
CA ILE A 441 6.14 17.00 -6.60
C ILE A 441 5.17 18.15 -6.85
N THR A 442 5.63 19.40 -6.73
CA THR A 442 4.79 20.60 -6.90
C THR A 442 5.03 21.31 -8.23
N SER A 443 6.16 21.06 -8.89
CA SER A 443 6.39 21.47 -10.27
C SER A 443 7.24 20.44 -11.02
N PRO A 444 6.81 19.98 -12.21
CA PRO A 444 5.54 20.30 -12.86
C PRO A 444 4.35 19.70 -12.08
N GLY A 445 3.23 20.41 -12.05
CA GLY A 445 2.03 20.00 -11.28
C GLY A 445 1.16 18.97 -12.00
N SER A 446 1.75 18.00 -12.70
CA SER A 446 1.04 16.97 -13.45
C SER A 446 1.92 15.72 -13.59
N SER A 447 1.32 14.54 -13.46
CA SER A 447 2.01 13.24 -13.55
C SER A 447 2.49 12.90 -14.98
N ILE A 448 1.92 13.54 -16.01
CA ILE A 448 2.37 13.42 -17.41
C ILE A 448 2.58 14.82 -17.98
N VAL A 449 3.73 15.05 -18.63
CA VAL A 449 4.13 16.36 -19.17
C VAL A 449 4.79 16.21 -20.54
N SER A 450 4.39 17.02 -21.52
CA SER A 450 5.08 17.11 -22.82
C SER A 450 6.06 18.27 -22.87
N THR A 451 7.22 18.09 -23.51
CA THR A 451 8.22 19.14 -23.74
C THR A 451 9.02 18.88 -25.03
N SER A 452 9.75 19.90 -25.49
CA SER A 452 10.80 19.79 -26.52
C SER A 452 12.20 20.09 -25.96
N SER A 453 12.30 20.29 -24.64
CA SER A 453 13.57 20.55 -23.95
C SER A 453 14.27 19.26 -23.55
N LYS A 454 15.59 19.20 -23.73
CA LYS A 454 16.46 18.07 -23.31
C LYS A 454 16.68 17.97 -21.80
N SER A 455 15.92 18.71 -21.02
CA SER A 455 15.94 18.72 -19.57
C SER A 455 14.68 19.38 -19.03
N ILE A 456 14.25 18.96 -17.83
CA ILE A 456 13.16 19.58 -17.07
C ILE A 456 13.66 19.95 -15.67
N THR A 457 13.13 21.04 -15.11
CA THR A 457 13.29 21.33 -13.68
C THR A 457 12.13 20.69 -12.93
N VAL A 458 12.43 19.76 -12.03
CA VAL A 458 11.48 19.16 -11.10
C VAL A 458 11.71 19.77 -9.72
N SER A 459 10.64 20.02 -8.96
CA SER A 459 10.71 20.55 -7.60
C SER A 459 9.47 20.17 -6.78
N GLY A 460 9.62 20.22 -5.46
CA GLY A 460 8.56 19.83 -4.53
C GLY A 460 8.96 19.98 -3.08
N THR A 461 8.20 19.33 -2.21
CA THR A 461 8.48 19.30 -0.77
C THR A 461 8.65 17.87 -0.27
N ALA A 462 9.39 17.72 0.83
CA ALA A 462 9.49 16.47 1.57
C ALA A 462 9.49 16.77 3.08
N TRP A 463 8.90 15.87 3.88
CA TRP A 463 8.76 16.02 5.32
C TRP A 463 8.85 14.67 6.01
N ASP A 464 9.13 14.67 7.31
CA ASP A 464 9.39 13.46 8.09
C ASP A 464 9.22 13.76 9.59
N ASN A 465 9.01 12.75 10.43
CA ASN A 465 8.90 12.89 11.89
C ASN A 465 10.25 13.09 12.60
N VAL A 466 11.37 12.68 12.01
CA VAL A 466 12.73 12.93 12.53
C VAL A 466 13.54 13.83 11.59
N GLY A 467 13.50 13.60 10.28
CA GLY A 467 14.00 14.54 9.27
C GLY A 467 14.48 13.89 7.97
N VAL A 468 14.08 14.48 6.83
CA VAL A 468 14.57 14.11 5.49
C VAL A 468 16.05 14.49 5.33
N THR A 469 16.92 13.49 5.12
CA THR A 469 18.37 13.67 4.97
C THR A 469 18.79 13.95 3.53
N SER A 470 18.08 13.39 2.55
CA SER A 470 18.39 13.56 1.13
C SER A 470 17.17 13.36 0.24
N VAL A 471 17.20 14.00 -0.93
CA VAL A 471 16.27 13.75 -2.03
C VAL A 471 17.09 13.47 -3.29
N THR A 472 16.82 12.35 -3.96
CA THR A 472 17.49 11.92 -5.20
C THR A 472 16.51 11.82 -6.34
N TRP A 473 17.03 11.77 -7.56
CA TRP A 473 16.25 11.56 -8.77
C TRP A 473 16.95 10.57 -9.70
N ASN A 474 16.17 9.84 -10.49
CA ASN A 474 16.64 8.96 -11.56
C ASN A 474 15.64 8.92 -12.72
N THR A 475 16.10 8.48 -13.88
CA THR A 475 15.28 8.36 -15.10
C THR A 475 15.23 6.92 -15.61
N SER A 476 14.16 6.55 -16.31
CA SER A 476 13.99 5.24 -16.98
C SER A 476 15.09 4.93 -18.01
N ASN A 477 15.83 5.93 -18.44
CA ASN A 477 16.96 5.83 -19.38
C ASN A 477 18.33 6.09 -18.72
N GLY A 478 18.43 5.86 -17.40
CA GLY A 478 19.70 5.63 -16.70
C GLY A 478 20.45 6.88 -16.22
N SER A 479 19.88 8.08 -16.32
CA SER A 479 20.43 9.27 -15.66
C SER A 479 20.01 9.32 -14.19
N SER A 480 20.85 9.83 -13.31
CA SER A 480 20.51 10.01 -11.89
C SER A 480 21.33 11.11 -11.21
N GLY A 481 20.88 11.55 -10.03
CA GLY A 481 21.60 12.53 -9.21
C GLY A 481 20.86 12.87 -7.91
N THR A 482 21.39 13.86 -7.19
CA THR A 482 20.79 14.43 -5.97
C THR A 482 20.08 15.75 -6.30
N ALA A 483 18.98 16.04 -5.61
CA ALA A 483 18.32 17.34 -5.67
C ALA A 483 19.06 18.36 -4.77
N THR A 484 18.85 19.65 -5.06
CA THR A 484 19.27 20.73 -4.16
C THR A 484 18.19 20.96 -3.11
N GLY A 485 18.52 20.78 -1.83
CA GLY A 485 17.60 20.89 -0.70
C GLY A 485 16.88 19.59 -0.36
N THR A 486 16.26 19.54 0.83
CA THR A 486 15.48 18.38 1.32
C THR A 486 14.01 18.77 1.55
N THR A 487 13.73 19.69 2.49
CA THR A 487 12.34 20.09 2.82
C THR A 487 11.63 20.81 1.67
N ASN A 488 12.34 21.71 1.01
CA ASN A 488 12.00 22.24 -0.31
C ASN A 488 13.15 21.84 -1.23
N TRP A 489 12.87 21.06 -2.26
CA TRP A 489 13.89 20.44 -3.11
C TRP A 489 13.69 20.80 -4.58
N SER A 490 14.78 20.83 -5.34
CA SER A 490 14.73 20.99 -6.81
C SER A 490 15.88 20.28 -7.52
N ALA A 491 15.58 19.68 -8.66
CA ALA A 491 16.54 19.00 -9.54
C ALA A 491 16.36 19.46 -11.00
N VAL A 492 17.46 19.59 -11.74
CA VAL A 492 17.44 19.72 -13.20
C VAL A 492 17.75 18.33 -13.78
N VAL A 493 16.73 17.70 -14.33
CA VAL A 493 16.76 16.32 -14.81
C VAL A 493 16.98 16.32 -16.33
N PRO A 494 18.04 15.67 -16.87
CA PRO A 494 18.25 15.53 -18.31
C PRO A 494 17.26 14.52 -18.90
N LEU A 495 16.91 14.69 -20.18
CA LEU A 495 15.92 13.88 -20.88
C LEU A 495 16.42 13.44 -22.26
N LEU A 496 16.00 12.25 -22.69
CA LEU A 496 16.15 11.76 -24.08
C LEU A 496 14.84 11.93 -24.85
N GLN A 497 14.86 11.75 -26.17
CA GLN A 497 13.66 11.78 -27.00
C GLN A 497 12.74 10.58 -26.71
N GLY A 498 11.42 10.77 -26.74
CA GLY A 498 10.44 9.79 -26.31
C GLY A 498 10.07 9.93 -24.82
N ASP A 499 9.63 8.83 -24.21
CA ASP A 499 9.10 8.82 -22.85
C ASP A 499 10.20 8.69 -21.80
N ASN A 500 10.20 9.59 -20.82
CA ASN A 500 11.14 9.63 -19.70
C ASN A 500 10.35 9.51 -18.40
N THR A 501 10.33 8.34 -17.76
CA THR A 501 9.84 8.25 -16.37
C THR A 501 10.92 8.80 -15.47
N VAL A 502 10.60 9.87 -14.73
CA VAL A 502 11.48 10.51 -13.75
C VAL A 502 10.99 10.12 -12.37
N THR A 503 11.73 9.27 -11.66
CA THR A 503 11.50 8.97 -10.24
C THR A 503 12.22 10.00 -9.38
N ILE A 504 11.52 10.57 -8.40
CA ILE A 504 12.08 11.35 -7.29
C ILE A 504 11.90 10.52 -6.01
N ARG A 505 12.90 10.51 -5.14
CA ARG A 505 12.94 9.67 -3.94
C ARG A 505 13.51 10.45 -2.76
N ALA A 506 12.84 10.40 -1.61
CA ALA A 506 13.28 11.03 -0.36
C ALA A 506 13.69 9.97 0.65
N TYR A 507 14.72 10.26 1.46
CA TYR A 507 15.22 9.39 2.53
C TYR A 507 15.27 10.12 3.87
N ASP A 508 15.00 9.42 4.97
CA ASP A 508 15.17 9.89 6.35
C ASP A 508 16.59 9.60 6.88
N ALA A 509 16.78 9.56 8.20
CA ALA A 509 18.04 9.20 8.85
C ALA A 509 18.17 7.71 9.25
N ALA A 510 17.09 6.93 9.19
CA ALA A 510 17.06 5.49 9.52
C ALA A 510 17.18 4.58 8.28
N GLY A 511 17.03 5.14 7.07
CA GLY A 511 17.02 4.43 5.80
C GLY A 511 15.61 4.23 5.21
N ASN A 512 14.56 4.75 5.84
CA ASN A 512 13.21 4.73 5.28
C ASN A 512 13.13 5.68 4.08
N SER A 513 12.36 5.31 3.07
CA SER A 513 12.21 6.12 1.86
C SER A 513 10.80 6.08 1.28
N SER A 514 10.36 7.18 0.69
CA SER A 514 9.24 7.21 -0.25
C SER A 514 9.71 7.71 -1.60
N TRP A 515 8.88 7.50 -2.63
CA TRP A 515 9.12 8.04 -3.96
C TRP A 515 7.83 8.59 -4.59
N ARG A 516 8.02 9.39 -5.65
CA ARG A 516 7.00 9.95 -6.54
C ARG A 516 7.58 9.94 -7.95
N SER A 517 6.79 9.65 -8.98
CA SER A 517 7.25 9.66 -10.36
C SER A 517 6.36 10.50 -11.28
N LEU A 518 6.95 11.03 -12.35
CA LEU A 518 6.23 11.61 -13.47
C LEU A 518 6.77 11.09 -14.80
N THR A 519 5.95 11.10 -15.84
CA THR A 519 6.36 10.77 -17.22
C THR A 519 6.51 12.06 -18.02
N VAL A 520 7.70 12.28 -18.58
CA VAL A 520 8.01 13.42 -19.45
C VAL A 520 8.22 12.96 -20.88
N VAL A 521 7.29 13.32 -21.76
CA VAL A 521 7.31 13.00 -23.19
C VAL A 521 8.10 14.09 -23.92
N VAL A 522 9.21 13.71 -24.55
CA VAL A 522 10.07 14.62 -25.33
C VAL A 522 9.86 14.37 -26.82
N HIS A 523 9.37 15.41 -27.52
CA HIS A 523 9.09 15.38 -28.96
C HIS A 523 10.26 15.90 -29.79
#